data_AF-A0A4R2HC52-F1
#
_entry.id   AF-A0A4R2HC52-F1
#
_cell.length_a   1.000
_cell.length_b   1.000
_cell.length_c   1.000
_cell.angle_alpha   90.00
_cell.angle_beta   90.00
_cell.angle_gamma   90.00
#
_symmetry.space_group_name_H-M   'P 1'
#
loop_
_entity.id
_entity.type
_entity.pdbx_description
1 polymer ?
#
loop_
_entity_poly.entity_id
_entity_poly.type
_entity_poly.pdbx_seq_one_letter_code
_entity_poly.pdbx_strand_id
1 'polypeptide(L)'
;MKKLIPVRLLKNEFAEAVASAEAEGASRMQLAELLGHAKAQLGMFEGDIENGELEIGQVSAMLKEIKPASTILKEIWQEFKSKLTQLAQIQNELDF
;
A
#
# COMPACT_ATOMS: atom_id res chain seq x y z
N MET A 1 8.87 -13.02 21.44
CA MET A 1 9.34 -13.24 20.05
C MET A 1 8.42 -12.44 19.13
N LYS A 2 8.86 -11.28 18.59
CA LYS A 2 8.05 -10.46 17.65
C LYS A 2 7.52 -11.38 16.56
N LYS A 3 6.20 -11.61 16.46
CA LYS A 3 5.62 -12.24 15.26
C LYS A 3 6.14 -11.46 14.05
N LEU A 4 6.45 -12.13 12.95
CA LEU A 4 6.76 -11.47 11.68
C LEU A 4 5.68 -10.38 11.48
N ILE A 5 6.13 -9.15 11.27
CA ILE A 5 5.22 -8.01 11.25
C ILE A 5 4.44 -8.14 9.95
N PRO A 6 3.09 -8.12 9.98
CA PRO A 6 2.32 -8.20 8.75
C PRO A 6 2.62 -6.95 7.91
N VAL A 7 3.06 -7.17 6.68
CA VAL A 7 3.32 -6.11 5.69
C VAL A 7 2.37 -6.28 4.53
N ARG A 8 1.86 -5.16 4.00
CA ARG A 8 1.14 -5.15 2.73
C ARG A 8 2.10 -4.71 1.65
N LEU A 9 2.32 -5.58 0.68
CA LEU A 9 3.18 -5.32 -0.46
C LEU A 9 2.47 -5.62 -1.78
N LEU A 10 3.06 -5.13 -2.87
CA LEU A 10 2.67 -5.47 -4.23
C LEU A 10 2.80 -6.98 -4.43
N LYS A 11 1.91 -7.57 -5.22
CA LYS A 11 2.07 -8.96 -5.65
C LYS A 11 3.21 -9.04 -6.67
N ASN A 12 4.29 -9.71 -6.29
CA ASN A 12 5.45 -10.02 -7.10
C ASN A 12 6.04 -11.38 -6.66
N GLU A 13 7.15 -11.79 -7.27
CA GLU A 13 7.80 -13.08 -6.99
C GLU A 13 8.23 -13.20 -5.52
N PHE A 14 8.74 -12.12 -4.92
CA PHE A 14 9.06 -12.09 -3.49
C PHE A 14 7.83 -12.34 -2.61
N ALA A 15 6.72 -11.66 -2.87
CA ALA A 15 5.48 -11.84 -2.13
C ALA A 15 4.95 -13.28 -2.24
N GLU A 16 5.03 -13.88 -3.44
CA GLU A 16 4.61 -15.26 -3.68
C GLU A 16 5.51 -16.28 -2.99
N ALA A 17 6.82 -16.07 -2.97
CA ALA A 17 7.77 -16.93 -2.26
C ALA A 17 7.50 -16.92 -0.75
N VAL A 18 7.25 -15.74 -0.16
CA VAL A 18 6.92 -15.61 1.27
C VAL A 18 5.58 -16.29 1.57
N ALA A 19 4.55 -16.03 0.77
CA ALA A 19 3.24 -16.65 0.97
C ALA A 19 3.29 -18.18 0.85
N SER A 20 4.06 -18.70 -0.11
CA SER A 20 4.27 -20.15 -0.28
C SER A 20 4.97 -20.75 0.93
N ALA A 21 6.05 -20.13 1.40
CA ALA A 21 6.78 -20.58 2.59
C ALA A 21 5.89 -20.57 3.84
N GLU A 22 5.08 -19.51 4.03
CA GLU A 22 4.11 -19.45 5.14
C GLU A 22 3.07 -20.57 5.04
N ALA A 23 2.54 -20.85 3.84
CA ALA A 23 1.55 -21.90 3.61
C ALA A 23 2.10 -23.32 3.86
N GLU A 24 3.39 -23.53 3.60
CA GLU A 24 4.11 -24.78 3.90
C GLU A 24 4.48 -24.93 5.37
N GLY A 25 4.17 -23.94 6.21
CA GLY A 25 4.49 -23.96 7.64
C GLY A 25 5.95 -23.69 7.94
N ALA A 26 6.63 -22.90 7.11
CA ALA A 26 8.01 -22.51 7.33
C ALA A 26 8.22 -21.91 8.73
N SER A 27 9.31 -22.31 9.35
CA SER A 27 9.70 -21.80 10.65
C SER A 27 10.04 -20.30 10.56
N ARG A 28 9.97 -19.63 11.71
CA ARG A 28 10.41 -18.23 11.84
C ARG A 28 11.82 -17.99 11.29
N MET A 29 12.73 -18.95 11.43
CA MET A 29 14.11 -18.82 10.97
C MET A 29 14.17 -18.80 9.44
N GLN A 30 13.45 -19.71 8.78
CA GLN A 30 13.35 -19.77 7.32
C GLN A 30 12.69 -18.52 6.75
N LEU A 31 11.61 -18.04 7.39
CA LEU A 31 10.95 -16.79 6.96
C LEU A 31 11.83 -15.56 7.15
N ALA A 32 12.63 -15.52 8.23
CA ALA A 32 13.60 -14.44 8.45
C ALA A 32 14.75 -14.47 7.43
N GLU A 33 15.19 -15.65 7.02
CA GLU A 33 16.20 -15.81 5.96
C GLU A 33 15.66 -15.35 4.60
N LEU A 34 14.41 -15.72 4.27
CA LEU A 34 13.73 -15.31 3.04
C LEU A 34 13.48 -13.80 2.97
N LEU A 35 13.03 -13.20 4.07
CA LEU A 35 12.92 -11.74 4.21
C LEU A 35 14.28 -11.06 4.09
N GLY A 36 15.37 -11.74 4.46
CA GLY A 36 16.73 -11.24 4.36
C GLY A 36 16.91 -9.86 5.02
N HIS A 37 17.94 -9.15 4.56
CA HIS A 37 18.17 -7.76 4.91
C HIS A 37 17.92 -6.88 3.69
N ALA A 38 17.41 -5.66 3.92
CA ALA A 38 17.27 -4.61 2.92
C ALA A 38 16.33 -4.90 1.73
N LYS A 39 15.39 -5.86 1.84
CA LYS A 39 14.38 -6.11 0.79
C LYS A 39 13.51 -4.89 0.47
N ALA A 40 13.15 -4.10 1.48
CA ALA A 40 12.44 -2.84 1.29
C ALA A 40 13.26 -1.82 0.49
N GLN A 41 14.58 -1.72 0.74
CA GLN A 41 15.47 -0.86 -0.05
C GLN A 41 15.60 -1.38 -1.49
N LEU A 42 15.79 -2.70 -1.66
CA LEU A 42 15.91 -3.34 -2.97
C LEU A 42 14.67 -3.06 -3.83
N GLY A 43 13.47 -3.17 -3.26
CA GLY A 43 12.22 -2.84 -3.96
C GLY A 43 12.00 -1.34 -4.15
N MET A 44 11.93 -0.59 -3.06
CA MET A 44 11.47 0.81 -3.08
C MET A 44 12.50 1.80 -3.61
N PHE A 45 13.79 1.56 -3.35
CA PHE A 45 14.87 2.50 -3.70
C PHE A 45 15.65 2.05 -4.94
N GLU A 46 16.01 0.77 -5.01
CA GLU A 46 16.79 0.23 -6.13
C GLU A 46 15.92 -0.19 -7.32
N GLY A 47 14.60 -0.31 -7.10
CA GLY A 47 13.63 -0.51 -8.17
C GLY A 47 13.50 -1.96 -8.65
N ASP A 48 13.91 -2.94 -7.84
CA ASP A 48 13.71 -4.35 -8.13
C ASP A 48 12.24 -4.74 -7.85
N ILE A 49 11.44 -4.78 -8.90
CA ILE A 49 10.00 -5.04 -8.80
C ILE A 49 9.69 -6.52 -8.55
N GLU A 50 10.61 -7.42 -8.89
CA GLU A 50 10.39 -8.87 -8.82
C GLU A 50 10.77 -9.42 -7.44
N ASN A 51 11.96 -9.07 -6.96
CA ASN A 51 12.58 -9.66 -5.77
C ASN A 51 12.59 -8.74 -4.55
N GLY A 52 12.18 -7.49 -4.71
CA GLY A 52 12.09 -6.48 -3.66
C GLY A 52 10.79 -6.52 -2.86
N GLU A 53 10.83 -5.99 -1.64
CA GLU A 53 9.65 -5.76 -0.81
C GLU A 53 9.04 -4.39 -1.17
N LEU A 54 7.98 -4.40 -1.98
CA LEU A 54 7.31 -3.20 -2.46
C LEU A 54 6.09 -2.87 -1.61
N GLU A 55 6.28 -2.15 -0.52
CA GLU A 55 5.18 -1.76 0.38
C GLU A 55 4.19 -0.81 -0.31
N ILE A 56 2.91 -1.21 -0.40
CA ILE A 56 1.89 -0.42 -1.09
C ILE A 56 0.48 -0.63 -0.53
N GLY A 57 -0.29 0.45 -0.43
CA GLY A 57 -1.71 0.41 -0.02
C GLY A 57 -2.64 -0.02 -1.17
N GLN A 58 -3.84 -0.52 -0.82
CA GLN A 58 -4.85 -0.89 -1.83
C GLN A 58 -5.33 0.31 -2.67
N VAL A 59 -5.33 1.51 -2.07
CA VAL A 59 -5.73 2.76 -2.75
C VAL A 59 -4.85 3.06 -3.97
N SER A 60 -3.66 2.48 -4.06
CA SER A 60 -2.74 2.71 -5.18
C SER A 60 -3.30 2.28 -6.53
N ALA A 61 -4.27 1.37 -6.58
CA ALA A 61 -4.97 1.01 -7.82
C ALA A 61 -5.73 2.20 -8.46
N MET A 62 -6.10 3.19 -7.65
CA MET A 62 -6.78 4.42 -8.10
C MET A 62 -5.82 5.47 -8.66
N LEU A 63 -4.51 5.35 -8.40
CA LEU A 63 -3.52 6.30 -8.88
C LEU A 63 -3.26 6.07 -10.38
N LYS A 64 -3.45 7.11 -11.19
CA LYS A 64 -3.29 7.06 -12.66
C LYS A 64 -2.18 7.97 -13.19
N GLU A 65 -1.62 8.81 -12.34
CA GLU A 65 -0.67 9.84 -12.71
C GLU A 65 0.28 10.16 -11.56
N ILE A 66 1.45 10.66 -11.90
CA ILE A 66 2.46 11.12 -10.93
C ILE A 66 2.26 12.63 -10.75
N LYS A 67 2.04 13.07 -9.51
CA LYS A 67 1.80 14.48 -9.18
C LYS A 67 2.83 15.01 -8.20
N PRO A 68 3.17 16.31 -8.27
CA PRO A 68 3.87 16.98 -7.18
C PRO A 68 3.06 16.90 -5.88
N ALA A 69 3.73 16.73 -4.74
CA ALA A 69 3.09 16.63 -3.43
C ALA A 69 2.15 17.81 -3.11
N SER A 70 2.53 19.02 -3.52
CA SER A 70 1.68 20.21 -3.36
C SER A 70 0.36 20.12 -4.10
N THR A 71 0.34 19.48 -5.27
CA THR A 71 -0.87 19.30 -6.07
C THR A 71 -1.78 18.29 -5.41
N ILE A 72 -1.24 17.16 -4.94
CA ILE A 72 -1.98 16.13 -4.20
C ILE A 72 -2.71 16.73 -3.00
N LEU A 73 -2.00 17.49 -2.16
CA LEU A 73 -2.61 18.12 -0.98
C LEU A 73 -3.71 19.12 -1.34
N LYS A 74 -3.51 19.92 -2.39
CA LYS A 74 -4.51 20.87 -2.87
C LYS A 74 -5.76 20.16 -3.36
N GLU A 75 -5.61 19.13 -4.19
CA GLU A 75 -6.72 18.34 -4.72
C GLU A 75 -7.54 17.69 -3.61
N ILE A 76 -6.88 16.99 -2.68
CA ILE A 76 -7.55 16.38 -1.51
C ILE A 76 -8.40 17.41 -0.75
N TRP A 77 -7.84 18.59 -0.48
CA TRP A 77 -8.55 19.63 0.27
C TRP A 77 -9.74 20.21 -0.50
N GLN A 78 -9.58 20.46 -1.80
CA GLN A 78 -10.66 21.01 -2.61
C GLN A 78 -11.78 19.99 -2.84
N GLU A 79 -11.43 18.73 -3.11
CA GLU A 79 -12.38 17.63 -3.26
C GLU A 79 -13.17 17.42 -1.96
N PHE A 80 -12.50 17.42 -0.80
CA PHE A 80 -13.17 17.34 0.50
C PHE A 80 -14.20 18.45 0.67
N LYS A 81 -13.83 19.72 0.47
CA LYS A 81 -14.76 20.85 0.62
C LYS A 81 -15.92 20.77 -0.38
N SER A 82 -15.63 20.43 -1.64
CA SER A 82 -16.65 20.27 -2.68
C SER A 82 -17.66 19.20 -2.29
N LYS A 83 -17.18 18.05 -1.79
CA LYS A 83 -18.05 16.96 -1.33
C LYS A 83 -18.83 17.32 -0.07
N LEU A 84 -18.24 18.06 0.87
CA LEU A 84 -18.96 18.56 2.04
C LEU A 84 -20.13 19.48 1.64
N THR A 85 -19.91 20.41 0.70
CA THR A 85 -20.98 21.27 0.17
C THR A 85 -22.07 20.47 -0.52
N GLN A 86 -21.68 19.49 -1.35
CA GLN A 86 -22.64 18.61 -2.05
C GLN A 86 -23.51 17.82 -1.06
N LEU A 87 -22.91 17.28 0.01
CA LEU A 87 -23.66 16.53 1.02
C LEU A 87 -24.65 17.41 1.79
N ALA A 88 -24.26 18.65 2.13
CA ALA A 88 -25.17 19.59 2.78
C ALA A 88 -26.37 19.97 1.89
N GLN A 89 -26.16 20.09 0.57
CA GLN A 89 -27.24 20.35 -0.38
C GLN A 89 -28.23 19.18 -0.45
N ILE A 90 -27.72 17.95 -0.55
CA ILE A 90 -28.56 16.74 -0.58
C ILE A 90 -29.39 16.62 0.70
N GLN A 91 -28.81 16.92 1.85
CA GLN A 91 -29.54 16.90 3.12
C GLN A 91 -30.72 17.88 3.11
N ASN A 92 -30.51 19.11 2.63
CA ASN A 92 -31.58 20.10 2.53
C ASN A 92 -32.69 19.69 1.54
N GLU A 93 -32.37 18.92 0.50
CA GLU A 93 -33.36 18.41 -0.46
C GLU A 93 -34.21 17.26 0.11
N LEU A 94 -33.68 16.50 1.08
CA LEU A 94 -34.36 15.37 1.73
C LEU A 94 -35.22 15.78 2.94
N ASP A 95 -34.97 16.97 3.51
CA ASP A 95 -35.69 17.51 4.66
C ASP A 95 -37.02 18.24 4.28
N PHE A 96 -37.57 17.96 3.10
CA PHE A 96 -38.89 18.43 2.62
C PHE A 96 -39.97 17.34 2.67
#